data_AF-A0A7U6BBM8-F1
#
_entry.id   AF-A0A7U6BBM8-F1
#
_cell.length_a   1.000
_cell.length_b   1.000
_cell.length_c   1.000
_cell.angle_alpha   90.00
_cell.angle_beta   90.00
_cell.angle_gamma   90.00
#
_symmetry.space_group_name_H-M   'P 1'
#
loop_
_entity.id
_entity.type
_entity.pdbx_description
1 polymer ?
#
loop_
_entity_poly.entity_id
_entity_poly.type
_entity_poly.pdbx_seq_one_letter_code
_entity_poly.pdbx_strand_id
1 'polypeptide(L)' 'MTDQCSCGQPLNHSVVFHQNGQKLKSCPNCSEQAGVHVFYRAGEFGFRRMAGVTRIQSWCRGCRAKHRYRLDALHTC' A
#
# COMPACT_ATOMS: atom_id res chain seq x y z
N MET A 1 -21.13 7.91 0.18
CA MET A 1 -20.54 6.62 0.58
C MET A 1 -19.28 6.98 1.35
N THR A 2 -19.31 6.79 2.66
CA THR A 2 -18.26 7.20 3.58
C THR A 2 -17.06 6.29 3.38
N ASP A 3 -16.01 6.84 2.78
CA ASP A 3 -14.66 6.26 2.69
C ASP A 3 -14.05 6.28 4.11
N GLN A 4 -14.67 5.52 5.02
CA GLN A 4 -14.33 5.53 6.43
C GLN A 4 -13.18 4.55 6.62
N CYS A 5 -12.01 5.13 6.63
CA CYS A 5 -10.80 4.39 6.79
C CYS A 5 -10.51 4.27 8.31
N SER A 6 -11.37 3.47 8.94
CA SER A 6 -11.31 3.02 10.33
C SER A 6 -10.98 1.53 10.35
N CYS A 7 -9.95 1.12 9.61
CA CYS A 7 -9.65 -0.31 9.45
C CYS A 7 -9.22 -0.98 10.77
N GLY A 8 -8.84 -0.20 11.79
CA GLY A 8 -8.31 -0.70 13.07
C GLY A 8 -7.04 -1.53 12.89
N GLN A 9 -6.44 -1.52 11.69
CA GLN A 9 -5.27 -2.31 11.37
C GLN A 9 -4.00 -1.55 11.74
N PRO A 10 -2.98 -2.24 12.26
CA PRO A 10 -1.68 -1.65 12.52
C PRO A 10 -1.07 -0.98 11.28
N LEU A 11 -0.43 0.18 11.45
CA LEU A 11 0.23 0.91 10.34
C LEU A 11 1.38 0.10 9.71
N ASN A 12 2.01 -0.80 10.48
CA ASN A 12 3.05 -1.69 10.01
C ASN A 12 2.52 -2.89 9.19
N HIS A 13 1.20 -2.99 8.97
CA HIS A 13 0.58 -4.02 8.12
C HIS A 13 0.20 -3.45 6.76
N SER A 14 0.45 -4.24 5.71
CA SER A 14 0.04 -3.86 4.35
C SER A 14 -1.41 -4.22 4.12
N VAL A 15 -2.29 -3.22 4.14
CA VAL A 15 -3.72 -3.37 3.92
C VAL A 15 -4.09 -3.10 2.47
N VAL A 16 -5.23 -3.64 2.03
CA VAL A 16 -5.78 -3.43 0.70
C VAL A 16 -7.06 -2.63 0.86
N PHE A 17 -7.23 -1.61 0.03
CA PHE A 17 -8.38 -0.74 0.04
C PHE A 17 -8.95 -0.63 -1.37
N HIS A 18 -10.27 -0.61 -1.52
CA HIS A 18 -10.91 -0.46 -2.82
C HIS A 18 -11.63 0.89 -2.84
N GLN A 19 -11.21 1.78 -3.74
CA GLN A 19 -11.76 3.11 -3.88
C GLN A 19 -12.16 3.32 -5.34
N ASN A 20 -13.42 3.68 -5.61
CA ASN A 20 -13.94 3.93 -6.97
C ASN A 20 -13.62 2.79 -7.96
N GLY A 21 -13.70 1.53 -7.54
CA GLY A 21 -13.37 0.36 -8.35
C GLY A 21 -11.87 0.11 -8.56
N GLN A 22 -11.00 0.98 -8.04
CA GLN A 22 -9.55 0.82 -8.06
C GLN A 22 -9.05 0.11 -6.80
N LYS A 23 -8.20 -0.89 -7.00
CA LYS A 23 -7.48 -1.55 -5.91
C LYS A 23 -6.25 -0.74 -5.51
N LEU A 24 -6.29 -0.22 -4.29
CA LEU A 24 -5.19 0.43 -3.62
C LEU A 24 -4.57 -0.49 -2.57
N LYS A 25 -3.32 -0.22 -2.21
CA LYS A 25 -2.60 -0.98 -1.20
C LYS A 25 -1.74 -0.04 -0.37
N SER A 26 -1.71 -0.26 0.94
CA SER A 26 -0.86 0.51 1.85
C SER A 26 0.55 -0.06 1.91
N CYS A 27 1.52 0.84 2.04
CA CYS A 27 2.90 0.47 2.30
C CYS A 27 3.21 0.64 3.79
N PRO A 28 3.51 -0.44 4.53
CA PRO A 28 3.82 -0.39 5.96
C PRO A 28 4.75 0.73 6.38
N ASN A 29 5.92 0.81 5.73
CA ASN A 29 6.94 1.80 6.09
C ASN A 29 6.51 3.24 5.76
N CYS A 30 5.76 3.45 4.67
CA CYS A 30 5.21 4.78 4.38
C CYS A 30 4.13 5.17 5.40
N SER A 31 3.29 4.20 5.78
CA SER A 31 2.23 4.40 6.74
C SER A 31 2.76 4.71 8.13
N GLU A 32 3.75 3.96 8.61
CA GLU A 32 4.41 4.19 9.90
C GLU A 32 5.11 5.56 9.94
N GLN A 33 5.81 5.95 8.87
CA GLN A 33 6.47 7.26 8.81
C GLN A 33 5.48 8.43 8.79
N ALA A 34 4.32 8.24 8.17
CA ALA A 34 3.29 9.28 8.09
C ALA A 34 2.39 9.31 9.34
N GLY A 35 2.32 8.23 10.11
CA GLY A 35 1.38 8.06 11.22
C GLY A 35 -0.06 7.75 10.77
N VAL A 36 -0.24 7.44 9.49
CA VAL A 36 -1.50 7.32 8.75
C VAL A 36 -1.35 6.25 7.68
N HIS A 37 -2.36 5.42 7.37
CA HIS A 37 -2.24 4.46 6.27
C HIS A 37 -2.07 5.19 4.94
N VAL A 38 -0.92 5.03 4.28
CA VAL A 38 -0.66 5.66 2.98
C VAL A 38 -0.89 4.65 1.85
N PHE A 39 -1.88 4.92 1.00
CA PHE A 39 -2.29 4.03 -0.08
C PHE A 39 -1.79 4.49 -1.45
N TYR A 40 -1.28 3.52 -2.21
CA TYR A 40 -0.88 3.69 -3.62
C TYR A 40 -1.63 2.69 -4.50
N ARG A 41 -1.51 2.85 -5.83
CA ARG A 41 -2.05 1.85 -6.76
C ARG A 41 -1.40 0.51 -6.49
N ALA A 42 -2.22 -0.54 -6.32
CA ALA A 42 -1.72 -1.88 -6.06
C ALA A 42 -0.72 -2.35 -7.15
N GLY A 43 -0.91 -1.97 -8.41
CA GLY A 43 0.01 -2.28 -9.51
C GLY A 43 1.45 -1.78 -9.30
N GLU A 44 1.66 -0.70 -8.54
CA GLU A 44 2.98 -0.12 -8.33
C GLU A 44 3.83 -0.84 -7.27
N PHE A 45 3.19 -1.70 -6.46
CA PHE A 45 3.91 -2.57 -5.54
C PHE A 45 4.71 -3.63 -6.29
N GLY A 46 4.34 -3.91 -7.55
CA GLY A 46 4.90 -5.01 -8.30
C GLY A 46 4.52 -6.36 -7.71
N PHE A 47 4.94 -7.42 -8.40
CA PHE A 47 4.60 -8.79 -8.05
C PHE A 47 5.86 -9.60 -7.80
N ARG A 48 5.77 -10.55 -6.89
CA ARG A 48 6.77 -11.59 -6.69
C ARG A 48 6.14 -12.94 -6.99
N ARG A 49 6.88 -13.80 -7.69
CA ARG A 49 6.46 -15.18 -7.94
C ARG A 49 7.08 -16.07 -6.87
N MET A 50 6.25 -16.80 -6.14
CA MET A 50 6.68 -17.77 -5.13
C MET A 50 5.93 -19.08 -5.32
N ALA A 51 6.65 -20.19 -5.41
CA ALA A 51 6.08 -21.52 -5.60
C ALA A 51 5.04 -21.56 -6.76
N GLY A 52 5.33 -20.88 -7.87
CA GLY A 52 4.43 -20.80 -9.03
C GLY A 52 3.31 -19.76 -8.91
N VAL A 53 3.08 -19.16 -7.75
CA VAL A 53 2.00 -18.18 -7.52
C VAL A 53 2.53 -16.75 -7.55
N THR A 54 1.87 -15.89 -8.33
CA THR A 54 2.15 -14.44 -8.38
C THR A 54 1.41 -13.74 -7.25
N ARG A 55 2.15 -13.14 -6.31
CA ARG A 55 1.59 -12.32 -5.23
C ARG A 55 2.09 -10.88 -5.32
N ILE A 56 1.20 -9.93 -5.05
CA ILE A 56 1.56 -8.52 -4.90
C ILE A 56 2.52 -8.36 -3.71
N GLN A 57 3.50 -7.47 -3.84
CA GLN A 57 4.43 -7.21 -2.74
C GLN A 57 3.76 -6.37 -1.64
N SER A 58 4.26 -6.48 -0.41
CA SER A 58 3.74 -5.72 0.73
C SER A 58 4.23 -4.28 0.79
N TRP A 59 5.39 -4.00 0.18
CA TRP A 59 6.03 -2.68 0.22
C TRP A 59 6.01 -2.03 -1.16
N CYS A 60 5.84 -0.71 -1.17
CA CYS A 60 5.85 0.07 -2.41
C CYS A 60 7.22 0.02 -3.09
N ARG A 61 7.28 0.35 -4.38
CA ARG A 61 8.54 0.36 -5.14
C ARG A 61 9.63 1.20 -4.48
N GLY A 62 9.28 2.37 -3.92
CA GLY A 62 10.24 3.25 -3.22
C GLY A 62 10.90 2.56 -2.03
N CYS A 63 10.09 2.06 -1.09
CA CYS A 63 10.60 1.34 0.08
C CYS A 63 11.36 0.06 -0.28
N ARG A 64 10.94 -0.67 -1.33
CA ARG A 64 11.68 -1.86 -1.81
C ARG A 64 13.04 -1.51 -2.41
N ALA A 65 13.12 -0.43 -3.18
CA ALA A 65 14.35 0.00 -3.83
C ALA A 65 15.33 0.69 -2.89
N LYS A 66 14.99 0.91 -1.61
CA LYS A 66 15.71 1.81 -0.68
C LYS A 66 15.94 3.22 -1.25
N HIS A 67 15.19 3.59 -2.28
CA HIS A 67 15.28 4.88 -2.95
C HIS A 67 14.15 5.79 -2.46
N ARG A 68 14.39 7.09 -2.43
CA ARG A 68 13.38 8.14 -2.18
C ARG A 68 12.38 8.31 -3.33
N TYR A 69 11.98 7.22 -3.97
CA TYR A 69 10.89 7.26 -4.94
C TYR A 69 9.59 7.50 -4.16
N ARG A 70 9.13 8.75 -4.16
CA ARG A 70 7.78 9.08 -3.71
C ARG A 70 6.83 8.62 -4.78
N LEU A 71 6.05 7.60 -4.45
CA LEU A 71 4.81 7.36 -5.17
C LEU A 71 3.81 8.44 -4.73
N ASP A 72 3.01 8.92 -5.66
CA ASP A 72 1.92 9.83 -5.32
C ASP A 72 0.86 9.03 -4.56
N ALA A 73 0.70 9.35 -3.28
CA ALA A 73 -0.34 8.74 -2.46
C ALA A 73 -1.70 9.11 -3.04
N LEU A 74 -2.53 8.10 -3.29
CA LEU A 74 -3.89 8.31 -3.80
C LEU A 74 -4.90 8.48 -2.68
N HIS A 75 -4.60 7.91 -1.51
CA HIS A 75 -5.48 7.99 -0.35
C HIS A 75 -4.70 7.85 0.96
N THR A 76 -5.23 8.47 2.02
CA THR A 76 -4.72 8.42 3.40
C THR A 76 -5.88 8.40 4.40
N CYS A 77 -5.65 8.07 5.66
CA CYS A 77 -5.75 6.69 6.14
C CYS A 77 -5.12 6.54 7.52
#